data_AF-A0A842RN15-F1
#
_entry.id   AF-A0A842RN15-F1
#
_cell.length_a   1.000
_cell.length_b   1.000
_cell.length_c   1.000
_cell.angle_alpha   90.00
_cell.angle_beta   90.00
_cell.angle_gamma   90.00
#
_symmetry.space_group_name_H-M   'P 1'
#
loop_
_entity.id
_entity.type
_entity.pdbx_description
1 polymer ?
#
loop_
_entity_poly.entity_id
_entity_poly.type
_entity_poly.pdbx_seq_one_letter_code
_entity_poly.pdbx_strand_id
1 'polypeptide(L)' 'MAEKTIKISDEIYNYLDSLRKEHETVEDVLERLITPRDSSITIDDAFGKWIGSNEEFAIIQKTIASSWKSWNDSLQSME' A
#
# COMPACT_ATOMS: atom_id res chain seq x y z
N MET A 1 -24.76 1.86 6.68
CA MET A 1 -23.31 1.60 6.56
C MET A 1 -22.70 1.77 7.94
N ALA A 2 -21.78 0.91 8.35
CA ALA A 2 -21.20 1.00 9.69
C ALA A 2 -20.17 2.14 9.71
N GLU A 3 -20.52 3.29 10.27
CA GLU A 3 -19.61 4.41 10.44
C GLU A 3 -18.60 4.06 11.54
N LYS A 4 -17.30 4.15 11.22
CA LYS A 4 -16.22 3.99 12.18
C LYS A 4 -15.52 5.34 12.35
N THR A 5 -15.55 5.87 13.58
CA THR A 5 -14.80 7.08 13.92
C THR A 5 -13.33 6.74 14.12
N ILE A 6 -12.46 7.40 13.37
CA ILE A 6 -11.00 7.28 13.50
C ILE A 6 -10.49 8.57 14.16
N LYS A 7 -9.72 8.44 15.24
CA LYS A 7 -9.02 9.57 15.85
C LYS A 7 -7.63 9.68 15.21
N ILE A 8 -7.35 10.79 14.56
CA ILE A 8 -6.03 11.12 14.01
C ILE A 8 -5.47 12.37 14.70
N SER A 9 -4.14 12.50 14.73
CA SER A 9 -3.49 13.72 15.23
C SER A 9 -3.64 14.88 14.23
N ASP A 10 -3.52 16.11 14.72
CA ASP A 10 -3.57 17.31 13.89
C ASP A 10 -2.48 17.31 12.81
N GLU A 11 -1.29 16.76 13.11
CA GLU A 11 -0.20 16.61 12.15
C GLU A 11 -0.60 15.70 10.97
N ILE A 12 -1.26 14.57 11.26
CA ILE A 12 -1.73 13.64 10.23
C ILE A 12 -2.85 14.30 9.41
N TYR A 13 -3.77 15.01 10.06
CA TYR A 13 -4.82 15.74 9.35
C TYR A 13 -4.25 16.79 8.38
N ASN A 14 -3.30 17.61 8.85
CA ASN A 14 -2.65 18.62 8.03
C ASN A 14 -1.87 18.01 6.85
N TYR A 15 -1.23 16.86 7.08
CA TYR A 15 -0.57 16.11 6.01
C TYR A 15 -1.57 15.63 4.96
N LEU A 16 -2.71 15.05 5.36
CA LEU A 16 -3.75 14.62 4.44
C LEU A 16 -4.37 15.78 3.66
N ASP A 17 -4.65 16.90 4.33
CA ASP A 17 -5.18 18.11 3.70
C ASP A 17 -4.20 18.69 2.65
N SER A 18 -2.88 18.59 2.90
CA SER A 18 -1.86 19.01 1.93
C SER A 18 -1.81 18.14 0.66
N LEU A 19 -2.30 16.90 0.72
CA LEU A 19 -2.35 15.95 -0.39
C LEU A 19 -3.66 16.01 -1.18
N ARG A 20 -4.58 16.89 -0.78
CA ARG A 20 -5.91 17.05 -1.35
C ARG A 20 -5.83 17.73 -2.72
N LYS A 21 -6.44 17.12 -3.73
CA LYS A 21 -6.62 17.72 -5.06
C LYS A 21 -7.84 18.64 -5.09
N GLU A 22 -7.95 19.44 -6.15
CA GLU A 22 -9.10 20.31 -6.36
C GLU A 22 -10.39 19.45 -6.41
N HIS A 23 -11.39 19.85 -5.62
CA HIS A 23 -12.67 19.13 -5.41
C HIS A 23 -12.60 17.77 -4.68
N GLU A 24 -11.48 17.42 -4.05
CA GLU A 24 -11.34 16.21 -3.23
C GLU A 24 -11.66 16.52 -1.75
N THR A 25 -12.22 15.56 -1.00
CA THR A 25 -12.35 15.63 0.47
C THR A 25 -11.19 14.90 1.16
N VAL A 26 -10.98 15.13 2.46
CA VAL A 26 -9.95 14.39 3.22
C VAL A 26 -10.24 12.89 3.27
N GLU A 27 -11.52 12.51 3.23
CA GLU A 27 -11.95 11.10 3.17
C GLU A 27 -11.54 10.46 1.83
N ASP A 28 -11.70 11.17 0.71
CA ASP A 28 -11.27 10.70 -0.61
C ASP A 28 -9.73 10.54 -0.68
N VAL A 29 -8.99 11.45 -0.03
CA VAL A 29 -7.52 11.33 0.09
C VAL A 29 -7.15 10.07 0.88
N LEU A 30 -7.83 9.84 2.02
CA LEU A 30 -7.64 8.64 2.83
C LEU A 30 -7.98 7.38 2.03
N GLU A 31 -9.10 7.36 1.34
CA GLU A 31 -9.51 6.24 0.48
C GLU A 31 -8.48 6.01 -0.62
N ARG A 32 -7.96 7.05 -1.27
CA ARG A 32 -6.92 6.92 -2.30
C ARG A 32 -5.58 6.39 -1.76
N LEU A 33 -5.24 6.68 -0.50
CA LEU A 33 -4.00 6.20 0.14
C LEU A 33 -4.14 4.80 0.72
N ILE A 34 -5.32 4.46 1.24
CA ILE A 34 -5.62 3.18 1.91
C ILE A 34 -6.09 2.14 0.90
N THR A 35 -6.80 2.56 -0.16
CA THR A 35 -7.15 1.68 -1.26
C THR A 35 -5.86 1.23 -1.89
N PRO A 36 -5.55 -0.08 -1.84
CA PRO A 36 -4.35 -0.59 -2.48
C PRO A 36 -4.40 -0.15 -3.94
N ARG A 37 -3.40 0.63 -4.36
CA ARG A 37 -3.17 0.92 -5.77
C ARG A 37 -3.31 -0.40 -6.50
N ASP A 38 -4.29 -0.42 -7.40
CA ASP A 38 -4.62 -1.46 -8.37
C ASP A 38 -3.63 -2.64 -8.32
N SER A 39 -4.09 -3.81 -7.88
CA SER A 39 -3.31 -5.05 -7.82
C SER A 39 -2.78 -5.51 -9.19
N SER A 40 -3.02 -4.72 -10.23
CA SER A 40 -2.42 -4.80 -11.56
C SER A 40 -1.05 -4.13 -11.69
N ILE A 41 -0.55 -3.37 -10.71
CA ILE A 41 0.84 -2.90 -10.74
C ILE A 41 1.77 -4.11 -10.61
N THR A 42 2.29 -4.54 -11.75
CA THR A 42 3.29 -5.59 -11.79
C THR A 42 4.64 -5.02 -11.36
N ILE A 43 5.55 -5.88 -10.91
CA ILE A 43 6.93 -5.45 -10.58
C ILE A 43 7.58 -4.76 -11.79
N ASP A 44 7.19 -5.15 -13.01
CA ASP A 44 7.64 -4.53 -14.26
C ASP A 44 7.20 -3.06 -14.41
N ASP A 45 6.04 -2.69 -13.88
CA ASP A 45 5.53 -1.31 -13.92
C ASP A 45 6.25 -0.40 -12.92
N ALA A 46 6.73 -0.96 -11.80
CA ALA A 46 7.39 -0.21 -10.74
C ALA A 46 8.92 -0.11 -10.93
N PHE A 47 9.56 -1.15 -11.47
CA PHE A 47 11.03 -1.27 -11.54
C PHE A 47 11.57 -1.40 -12.98
N GLY A 48 10.69 -1.34 -13.98
CA GLY A 48 11.02 -1.60 -15.38
C GLY A 48 10.95 -3.09 -15.71
N LYS A 49 10.69 -3.42 -17.00
CA LYS A 49 10.57 -4.80 -17.47
C LYS A 49 11.77 -5.64 -17.04
N TRP A 50 11.52 -6.73 -16.32
CA TRP A 50 12.56 -7.70 -16.00
C TRP A 50 13.25 -8.20 -17.26
N ILE A 51 14.57 -8.01 -17.35
CA ILE A 51 15.38 -8.38 -18.52
C ILE A 51 16.11 -9.73 -18.29
N GLY A 52 15.98 -10.33 -17.10
CA GLY A 52 16.56 -11.61 -16.75
C GLY A 52 15.68 -12.81 -17.14
N SER A 53 16.02 -14.01 -16.66
CA SER A 53 15.21 -15.19 -16.94
C SER A 53 13.89 -15.18 -16.14
N ASN A 54 12.83 -15.74 -16.73
CA ASN A 54 11.53 -15.87 -16.05
C ASN A 54 11.61 -16.72 -14.78
N GLU A 55 12.55 -17.68 -14.73
CA GLU A 55 12.78 -18.55 -13.58
C GLU A 55 13.36 -17.77 -12.40
N GLU A 56 14.33 -16.88 -12.65
CA GLU A 56 14.89 -16.00 -11.61
C GLU A 56 13.83 -15.03 -11.07
N PHE A 57 12.99 -14.49 -11.95
CA PHE A 57 11.90 -13.60 -11.55
C PHE A 57 10.90 -14.31 -10.62
N ALA A 58 10.51 -15.55 -10.95
CA ALA A 58 9.62 -16.35 -10.11
C ALA A 58 10.21 -16.63 -8.72
N ILE A 59 11.52 -16.88 -8.64
CA ILE A 59 12.23 -17.08 -7.37
C ILE A 59 12.22 -15.80 -6.53
N ILE A 60 12.49 -14.64 -7.16
CA ILE A 60 12.47 -13.34 -6.49
C ILE A 60 11.07 -13.03 -5.96
N GLN A 61 10.03 -13.19 -6.80
CA GLN A 61 8.64 -12.99 -6.38
C GLN A 61 8.25 -13.87 -5.20
N LYS A 62 8.62 -15.15 -5.24
CA LYS A 62 8.33 -16.10 -4.14
C LYS A 62 9.04 -15.69 -2.85
N THR A 63 10.28 -15.23 -2.95
CA THR A 63 11.07 -14.76 -1.80
C THR A 63 10.42 -13.53 -1.17
N ILE A 64 10.08 -12.53 -1.99
CA ILE A 64 9.41 -11.30 -1.53
C ILE A 64 8.08 -11.63 -0.86
N ALA A 65 7.24 -12.46 -1.48
CA ALA A 65 5.94 -12.86 -0.92
C ALA A 65 6.11 -13.58 0.44
N SER A 66 7.13 -14.43 0.57
CA SER A 66 7.40 -15.16 1.81
C SER A 66 7.90 -14.23 2.92
N SER A 67 8.81 -13.30 2.59
CA SER A 67 9.29 -12.28 3.54
C SER A 67 8.18 -11.34 3.99
N TRP A 68 7.30 -10.91 3.06
CA TRP A 68 6.16 -10.06 3.39
C TRP A 68 5.18 -10.78 4.32
N LYS A 69 4.86 -12.04 4.03
CA LYS A 69 4.02 -12.87 4.90
C LYS A 69 4.62 -13.00 6.29
N SER A 70 5.90 -13.33 6.40
CA SER A 70 6.58 -13.46 7.70
C SER A 70 6.55 -12.15 8.50
N TRP A 71 6.71 -11.00 7.83
CA TRP A 71 6.63 -9.70 8.48
C TRP A 71 5.19 -9.40 8.94
N ASN A 72 4.18 -9.65 8.11
CA ASN A 72 2.78 -9.46 8.47
C ASN A 72 2.35 -10.36 9.64
N ASP A 73 2.78 -11.63 9.64
CA ASP A 73 2.53 -12.57 10.73
C ASP A 73 3.21 -12.09 12.04
N SER A 74 4.40 -11.49 11.94
CA SER A 74 5.07 -10.90 13.12
C SER A 74 4.32 -9.72 13.71
N LEU A 75 3.72 -8.86 12.86
CA LEU A 75 2.90 -7.74 13.33
C LEU A 75 1.63 -8.19 14.04
N GLN A 76 0.97 -9.24 13.55
CA GLN A 76 -0.24 -9.80 14.18
C GLN A 76 0.06 -10.54 15.49
N SER A 77 1.28 -11.03 15.68
CA SER A 77 1.70 -11.67 16.93
C SER A 77 2.08 -10.69 18.05
N MET A 78 2.12 -9.39 17.76
CA MET A 78 2.44 -8.32 18.71
C MET A 78 1.19 -7.61 19.28
N GLU A 79 -0.02 -7.99 18.83
CA GLU A 79 -1.31 -7.65 19.45
C GLU A 79 -1.74 -8.70 20.49
#